data_AF-A0A1B6L0K2-F1
#
_entry.id   AF-A0A1B6L0K2-F1
#
_cell.length_a   1.000
_cell.length_b   1.000
_cell.length_c   1.000
_cell.angle_alpha   90.00
_cell.angle_beta   90.00
_cell.angle_gamma   90.00
#
_symmetry.space_group_name_H-M   'P 1'
#
loop_
_entity.id
_entity.type
_entity.pdbx_description
1 polymer ?
#
loop_
_entity_poly.entity_id
_entity_poly.type
_entity_poly.pdbx_seq_one_letter_code
_entity_poly.pdbx_strand_id
1 'polypeptide(L)'
;SIQGLRILTIISLYIREVILHAVSAQQTRHWDLHQHNARHAINFVLPPHHLSLLEKKQSYKGALYYNHLPDSLKKEPTRMFKTALTKWLLERPYYKEKEFLMHSPI
;
A
#
# COMPACT_ATOMS: atom_id res chain seq x y z
N SER A 1 3.66 25.87 17.16
CA SER A 1 4.32 24.92 16.24
C SER A 1 3.31 23.83 15.88
N ILE A 2 3.38 23.26 14.68
CA ILE A 2 2.46 22.19 14.21
C ILE A 2 2.84 20.82 14.84
N GLN A 3 3.67 20.83 15.88
CA GLN A 3 4.12 19.66 16.62
C GLN A 3 2.99 19.25 17.58
N GLY A 4 2.09 18.39 17.10
CA GLY A 4 0.99 17.86 17.92
C GLY A 4 -0.26 17.48 17.13
N LEU A 5 -0.40 17.96 15.89
CA LEU A 5 -1.51 17.54 15.03
C LEU A 5 -1.14 16.21 14.37
N ARG A 6 -1.77 15.11 14.80
CA ARG A 6 -1.73 13.80 14.12
C ARG A 6 -2.49 13.91 12.79
N ILE A 7 -1.95 14.69 11.87
CA ILE A 7 -2.49 14.89 10.52
C ILE A 7 -1.55 14.20 9.54
N LEU A 8 -2.13 13.48 8.60
CA LEU A 8 -1.37 12.89 7.51
C LEU A 8 -0.88 14.00 6.58
N THR A 9 0.41 13.96 6.26
CA THR A 9 0.97 14.79 5.19
C THR A 9 0.31 14.42 3.85
N ILE A 10 0.38 15.32 2.87
CA ILE A 10 -0.11 15.06 1.51
C ILE A 10 0.53 13.79 0.93
N ILE A 11 1.80 13.54 1.23
CA ILE A 11 2.50 12.34 0.78
C ILE A 11 1.99 11.08 1.49
N SER A 12 1.78 11.11 2.80
CA SER A 12 1.19 9.98 3.53
C SER A 12 -0.25 9.71 3.08
N LEU A 13 -1.03 10.74 2.75
CA LEU A 13 -2.36 10.59 2.13
C LEU A 13 -2.24 9.88 0.77
N TYR A 14 -1.33 10.34 -0.09
CA TYR A 14 -1.09 9.74 -1.40
C TYR A 14 -0.67 8.27 -1.29
N ILE A 15 0.31 7.95 -0.43
CA ILE A 15 0.77 6.58 -0.19
C ILE A 15 -0.41 5.70 0.27
N ARG A 16 -1.22 6.19 1.24
CA ARG A 16 -2.39 5.45 1.73
C ARG A 16 -3.37 5.14 0.61
N GLU A 17 -3.79 6.14 -0.17
CA GLU A 17 -4.80 5.95 -1.21
C GLU A 17 -4.31 5.00 -2.31
N VAL A 18 -3.04 5.10 -2.70
CA VAL A 18 -2.47 4.26 -3.73
C VAL A 18 -2.31 2.80 -3.26
N ILE A 19 -1.96 2.57 -2.00
CA ILE A 19 -1.98 1.23 -1.39
C ILE A 19 -3.41 0.67 -1.38
N LEU A 20 -4.39 1.44 -0.89
CA LEU A 20 -5.78 0.99 -0.79
C LEU A 20 -6.37 0.67 -2.17
N HIS A 21 -6.02 1.45 -3.19
CA HIS A 21 -6.42 1.18 -4.56
C HIS A 21 -5.85 -0.15 -5.06
N ALA A 22 -4.56 -0.41 -4.86
CA ALA A 22 -3.93 -1.66 -5.27
C ALA A 22 -4.53 -2.88 -4.56
N VAL A 23 -4.75 -2.80 -3.23
CA VAL A 23 -5.38 -3.88 -2.45
C VAL A 23 -6.81 -4.15 -2.90
N SER A 24 -7.59 -3.10 -3.15
CA SER A 24 -8.98 -3.24 -3.63
C SER A 24 -9.02 -3.84 -5.03
N ALA A 25 -8.16 -3.38 -5.94
CA ALA A 25 -8.07 -3.92 -7.29
C ALA A 25 -7.61 -5.39 -7.30
N GLN A 26 -6.68 -5.78 -6.42
CA GLN A 26 -6.30 -7.18 -6.27
C GLN A 26 -7.43 -8.02 -5.70
N GLN A 27 -8.20 -7.51 -4.74
CA GLN A 27 -9.38 -8.20 -4.23
C GLN A 27 -10.40 -8.42 -5.34
N THR A 28 -10.76 -7.39 -6.11
CA THR A 28 -11.64 -7.54 -7.28
C THR A 28 -11.13 -8.63 -8.22
N ARG A 29 -9.83 -8.63 -8.54
CA ARG A 29 -9.22 -9.69 -9.35
C ARG A 29 -9.30 -11.06 -8.69
N HIS A 30 -9.04 -11.21 -7.39
CA HIS A 30 -9.14 -12.49 -6.68
C HIS A 30 -10.58 -13.01 -6.60
N TRP A 31 -11.55 -12.10 -6.46
CA TRP A 31 -12.97 -12.42 -6.53
C TRP A 31 -13.36 -12.90 -7.93
N ASP A 32 -12.85 -12.26 -8.99
CA ASP A 32 -13.01 -12.73 -10.37
C ASP A 32 -12.24 -14.04 -10.63
N LEU A 33 -11.12 -14.26 -9.93
CA LEU A 33 -10.21 -15.40 -10.06
C LEU A 33 -10.52 -16.54 -9.07
N HIS A 34 -11.73 -16.60 -8.51
CA HIS A 34 -12.23 -17.65 -7.61
C HIS A 34 -12.29 -19.07 -8.24
N GLN A 35 -11.32 -19.43 -9.08
CA GLN A 35 -11.06 -20.78 -9.56
C GLN A 35 -9.72 -21.38 -9.09
N HIS A 36 -8.72 -20.62 -8.62
CA HIS A 36 -7.50 -21.23 -8.06
C HIS A 36 -6.68 -20.32 -7.13
N ASN A 37 -6.49 -20.74 -5.87
CA ASN A 37 -5.75 -20.02 -4.83
C ASN A 37 -4.32 -20.56 -4.66
N ALA A 38 -3.30 -19.69 -4.50
CA ALA A 38 -2.01 -20.08 -3.94
C ALA A 38 -1.33 -18.99 -3.10
N ARG A 39 -0.67 -19.43 -2.04
CA ARG A 39 -0.20 -18.70 -0.84
C ARG A 39 1.04 -17.81 -1.03
N HIS A 40 1.46 -17.54 -2.28
CA HIS A 40 2.48 -16.52 -2.60
C HIS A 40 1.93 -15.07 -2.55
N ALA A 41 0.68 -14.90 -2.13
CA ALA A 41 -0.14 -13.71 -2.23
C ALA A 41 0.16 -12.57 -1.23
N ILE A 42 1.17 -12.70 -0.36
CA ILE A 42 1.45 -11.65 0.66
C ILE A 42 2.13 -10.44 0.05
N ASN A 43 2.87 -10.58 -1.05
CA ASN A 43 3.48 -9.46 -1.76
C ASN A 43 2.93 -9.42 -3.19
N PHE A 44 2.80 -8.22 -3.74
CA PHE A 44 2.51 -8.06 -5.16
C PHE A 44 3.73 -8.49 -5.98
N VAL A 45 3.53 -9.42 -6.92
CA VAL A 45 4.52 -9.71 -7.97
C VAL A 45 4.51 -8.53 -8.94
N LEU A 46 5.63 -7.82 -9.05
CA LEU A 46 5.76 -6.68 -9.97
C LEU A 46 5.83 -7.22 -11.40
N PRO A 47 4.88 -6.90 -12.29
CA PRO A 47 4.88 -7.45 -13.65
C PRO A 47 6.05 -6.87 -14.47
N PRO A 48 6.72 -7.70 -15.31
CA PRO A 48 7.89 -7.28 -16.09
C PRO A 48 7.58 -6.43 -17.33
N HIS A 49 6.32 -6.30 -17.78
CA HIS A 49 6.01 -5.64 -19.06
C HIS A 49 5.04 -4.45 -19.02
N HIS A 50 5.38 -3.44 -19.82
CA HIS A 50 4.99 -2.03 -19.86
C HIS A 50 3.72 -1.73 -20.69
N LEU A 51 2.52 -1.97 -20.17
CA LEU A 51 1.29 -1.60 -20.90
C LEU A 51 0.24 -1.02 -19.95
N SER A 52 -0.07 0.27 -20.12
CA SER A 52 -0.79 1.25 -19.26
C SER A 52 0.10 2.15 -18.37
N LEU A 53 1.09 2.85 -18.94
CA LEU A 53 2.10 3.63 -18.22
C LEU A 53 1.61 4.52 -17.04
N LEU A 54 0.38 5.04 -17.04
CA LEU A 54 -0.17 5.84 -15.93
C LEU A 54 -0.85 4.97 -14.84
N GLU A 55 -1.78 4.10 -15.23
CA GLU A 55 -2.48 3.20 -14.30
C GLU A 55 -1.56 2.12 -13.73
N LYS A 56 -0.63 1.59 -14.55
CA LYS A 56 0.48 0.77 -14.06
C LYS A 56 1.36 1.55 -13.12
N LYS A 57 1.72 2.80 -13.38
CA LYS A 57 2.59 3.54 -12.44
C LYS A 57 1.92 3.68 -11.07
N GLN A 58 0.63 3.96 -11.03
CA GLN A 58 -0.12 4.06 -9.77
C GLN A 58 -0.30 2.69 -9.09
N SER A 59 -0.71 1.65 -9.84
CA SER A 59 -0.87 0.29 -9.32
C SER A 59 0.46 -0.34 -8.89
N TYR A 60 1.53 -0.09 -9.65
CA TYR A 60 2.92 -0.47 -9.37
C TYR A 60 3.42 0.22 -8.12
N LYS A 61 3.16 1.53 -7.97
CA LYS A 61 3.49 2.26 -6.74
C LYS A 61 2.72 1.69 -5.55
N GLY A 62 1.44 1.35 -5.71
CA GLY A 62 0.65 0.75 -4.63
C GLY A 62 1.17 -0.61 -4.20
N ALA A 63 1.49 -1.47 -5.17
CA ALA A 63 2.16 -2.73 -4.95
C ALA A 63 3.53 -2.57 -4.26
N LEU A 64 4.37 -1.66 -4.76
CA LEU A 64 5.68 -1.34 -4.18
C LEU A 64 5.52 -0.87 -2.74
N TYR A 65 4.61 0.07 -2.48
CA TYR A 65 4.40 0.62 -1.14
C TYR A 65 3.81 -0.40 -0.18
N TYR A 66 2.88 -1.23 -0.67
CA TYR A 66 2.35 -2.34 0.11
C TYR A 66 3.44 -3.33 0.50
N ASN A 67 4.35 -3.68 -0.42
CA ASN A 67 5.46 -4.58 -0.15
C ASN A 67 6.44 -4.03 0.89
N HIS A 68 6.54 -2.71 1.02
CA HIS A 68 7.34 -2.04 2.07
C HIS A 68 6.64 -1.94 3.43
N LEU A 69 5.38 -2.36 3.56
CA LEU A 69 4.72 -2.40 4.86
C LEU A 69 5.27 -3.55 5.71
N PRO A 70 5.28 -3.41 7.05
CA PRO A 70 5.63 -4.52 7.92
C PRO A 70 4.60 -5.65 7.79
N ASP A 71 5.07 -6.89 7.92
CA ASP A 71 4.25 -8.10 7.85
C ASP A 71 3.03 -8.08 8.79
N SER A 72 3.17 -7.48 9.98
CA SER A 72 2.07 -7.35 10.94
C SER A 72 0.88 -6.58 10.33
N LEU A 73 1.17 -5.57 9.51
CA LEU A 73 0.15 -4.75 8.87
C LEU A 73 -0.45 -5.44 7.63
N LYS A 74 0.35 -6.17 6.87
CA LYS A 74 -0.11 -6.97 5.71
C LYS A 74 -1.06 -8.11 6.11
N LYS A 75 -0.95 -8.61 7.35
CA LYS A 75 -1.77 -9.70 7.89
C LYS A 75 -3.10 -9.22 8.50
N GLU A 76 -3.32 -7.90 8.58
CA GLU A 76 -4.58 -7.34 9.07
C GLU A 76 -5.75 -7.73 8.15
N PRO A 77 -6.94 -8.04 8.71
CA PRO A 77 -8.14 -8.25 7.92
C PRO A 77 -8.45 -7.03 7.05
N THR A 78 -8.94 -7.22 5.81
CA THR A 78 -9.27 -6.13 4.88
C THR A 78 -10.08 -5.00 5.52
N ARG A 79 -11.07 -5.35 6.35
CA ARG A 79 -11.95 -4.39 7.04
C ARG A 79 -11.18 -3.49 8.02
N MET A 80 -10.07 -3.98 8.59
CA MET A 80 -9.23 -3.28 9.56
C MET A 80 -8.00 -2.64 8.92
N PHE A 81 -7.55 -3.16 7.78
CA PHE A 81 -6.33 -2.74 7.09
C PHE A 81 -6.28 -1.23 6.85
N LYS A 82 -7.36 -0.60 6.38
CA LYS A 82 -7.42 0.86 6.16
C LYS A 82 -7.13 1.65 7.44
N THR A 83 -7.75 1.25 8.55
CA THR A 83 -7.59 1.91 9.84
C THR A 83 -6.18 1.70 10.40
N ALA A 84 -5.67 0.47 10.32
CA ALA A 84 -4.33 0.14 10.76
C ALA A 84 -3.26 0.88 9.96
N LEU A 85 -3.39 0.95 8.63
CA LEU A 85 -2.49 1.69 7.74
C LEU A 85 -2.52 3.19 8.04
N THR A 86 -3.70 3.75 8.26
CA THR A 86 -3.87 5.16 8.64
C THR A 86 -3.14 5.47 9.94
N LYS A 87 -3.31 4.64 10.97
CA LYS A 87 -2.62 4.81 12.26
C LYS A 87 -1.10 4.70 12.10
N TRP A 88 -0.63 3.71 11.33
CA TRP A 88 0.78 3.49 11.09
C TRP A 88 1.47 4.68 10.40
N LEU A 89 0.79 5.30 9.42
CA LEU A 89 1.27 6.50 8.72
C LEU A 89 1.15 7.79 9.55
N LEU A 90 0.23 7.85 10.52
CA LEU A 90 0.10 8.97 11.45
C LEU A 90 1.26 9.03 12.45
N GLU A 91 1.76 7.86 12.86
CA GLU A 91 2.92 7.73 13.74
C GLU A 91 4.24 8.02 13.00
N ARG A 92 4.23 8.02 11.66
CA ARG A 92 5.41 8.13 10.79
C ARG A 92 5.14 9.13 9.65
N PRO A 93 5.25 10.44 9.90
CA PRO A 93 4.98 11.43 8.87
C PRO A 93 6.09 11.42 7.81
N TYR A 94 5.72 11.16 6.55
CA TYR A 94 6.63 11.22 5.42
C TYR A 94 6.33 12.48 4.60
N TYR A 95 7.34 13.21 4.16
CA TYR A 95 7.20 14.41 3.33
C TYR A 95 7.66 14.16 1.89
N LYS A 96 8.26 13.01 1.61
CA LYS A 96 8.63 12.53 0.26
C LYS A 96 8.44 11.02 0.16
N GLU A 97 8.10 10.53 -1.04
CA GLU A 97 7.94 9.08 -1.31
C GLU A 97 9.23 8.30 -1.01
N LYS A 98 10.40 8.89 -1.29
CA LYS A 98 11.72 8.30 -1.01
C LYS A 98 11.95 8.05 0.48
N GLU A 99 11.44 8.92 1.36
CA GLU A 99 11.60 8.76 2.81
C GLU A 99 10.86 7.53 3.30
N PHE A 100 9.66 7.27 2.76
CA PHE A 100 8.89 6.07 3.03
C PHE A 100 9.62 4.81 2.56
N LEU A 101 10.16 4.81 1.33
CA LEU A 101 10.86 3.64 0.78
C LEU A 101 12.18 3.31 1.50
N MET A 102 12.84 4.30 2.11
CA MET A 102 14.13 4.11 2.80
C MET A 102 14.00 3.73 4.28
N HIS A 103 12.93 4.16 4.96
CA HIS A 103 12.79 4.01 6.40
C HIS A 103 11.63 3.10 6.82
N SER A 104 10.85 2.56 5.87
CA SER A 104 9.83 1.56 6.18
C SER A 104 10.46 0.18 6.37
N PRO A 105 10.26 -0.48 7.53
CA PRO A 105 10.75 -1.83 7.75
C PRO A 105 10.01 -2.82 6.84
N ILE A 106 10.78 -3.64 6.11
CA ILE A 106 10.30 -4.75 5.26
C ILE A 106 9.98 -5.95 6.13
#